data_AF-A0A4R4BM15-F1
#
_entry.id   AF-A0A4R4BM15-F1
#
_cell.length_a   1.000
_cell.length_b   1.000
_cell.length_c   1.000
_cell.angle_alpha   90.00
_cell.angle_beta   90.00
_cell.angle_gamma   90.00
#
_symmetry.space_group_name_H-M   'P 1'
#
loop_
_entity.id
_entity.type
_entity.pdbx_description
1 polymer ?
#
loop_
_entity_poly.entity_id
_entity_poly.type
_entity_poly.pdbx_seq_one_letter_code
_entity_poly.pdbx_strand_id
1 'polypeptide(L)'
;MGVQDYLNKVIESALHYPVTFSGDKKAILNRWLVKAEIVDVLNENGVDPYISENGIVISENEADNLSDEEIESNWRYYISDHERSFYHYNSPEKLFKNACEKGKEKMVYCLCNIFSNDDKEVLVHISTNLPSPIRVWINGELCVSGNPNYFAKNSAFIFKLNKGNNAVLVERSMFVRNRMLSIATRFFTFVVTPFDEFISNKTNKRFLDRNVLNYLKFGYAIIPSKAFYQPGEKVSFIILPKSMPYSKNVPVKVTVKTALGRTVSTIFAEVLKVVSVETDDSVRGVISIIAEGNAGYKKKEIVNVFYGNFKEEKNKLIEKAMERQDSNEEMIKTFSEITDMYDMRTGLIKAGSETMHEYMYHQMFEACLWNKWKHNLSGWRWWS
;
A
#
# COMPACT_ATOMS: atom_id res chain seq x y z
N MET A 1 23.93 -12.27 11.51
CA MET A 1 23.50 -12.49 10.11
C MET A 1 22.36 -11.50 9.89
N GLY A 2 22.18 -10.95 8.69
CA GLY A 2 21.03 -10.08 8.44
C GLY A 2 19.87 -10.86 7.82
N VAL A 3 18.64 -10.35 7.95
CA VAL A 3 17.43 -10.96 7.34
C VAL A 3 17.64 -11.29 5.86
N GLN A 4 18.30 -10.41 5.10
CA GLN A 4 18.54 -10.67 3.67
C GLN A 4 19.46 -11.89 3.43
N ASP A 5 20.49 -12.07 4.25
CA ASP A 5 21.39 -13.24 4.15
C ASP A 5 20.63 -14.52 4.50
N TYR A 6 19.77 -14.45 5.52
CA TYR A 6 18.90 -15.56 5.90
C TYR A 6 17.97 -15.97 4.74
N LEU A 7 17.28 -15.01 4.11
CA LEU A 7 16.38 -15.27 2.97
C LEU A 7 17.12 -15.84 1.76
N ASN A 8 18.34 -15.37 1.47
CA ASN A 8 19.17 -15.92 0.41
C ASN A 8 19.53 -17.39 0.68
N LYS A 9 19.92 -17.73 1.92
CA LYS A 9 20.18 -19.13 2.32
C LYS A 9 18.94 -20.01 2.19
N VAL A 10 17.77 -19.51 2.54
CA VAL A 10 16.50 -20.23 2.35
C VAL A 10 16.28 -20.54 0.88
N ILE A 11 16.44 -19.55 -0.02
CA ILE A 11 16.34 -19.75 -1.48
C ILE A 11 17.36 -20.78 -1.98
N GLU A 12 18.62 -20.70 -1.52
CA GLU A 12 19.69 -21.63 -1.89
C GLU A 12 19.41 -23.06 -1.41
N SER A 13 18.80 -23.23 -0.24
CA SER A 13 18.39 -24.54 0.27
C SER A 13 17.20 -25.15 -0.50
N ALA A 14 16.41 -24.30 -1.16
CA ALA A 14 15.21 -24.68 -1.90
C ALA A 14 15.42 -24.89 -3.40
N LEU A 15 16.65 -25.11 -3.87
CA LEU A 15 16.97 -25.26 -5.30
C LEU A 15 16.19 -26.37 -6.02
N HIS A 16 15.70 -27.36 -5.28
CA HIS A 16 14.86 -28.45 -5.80
C HIS A 16 13.41 -28.02 -6.07
N TYR A 17 12.98 -26.87 -5.54
CA TYR A 17 11.67 -26.29 -5.80
C TYR A 17 11.73 -25.24 -6.91
N PRO A 18 10.74 -25.20 -7.83
CA PRO A 18 10.70 -24.25 -8.94
C PRO A 18 10.23 -22.85 -8.54
N VAL A 19 10.80 -22.29 -7.47
CA VAL A 19 10.49 -20.93 -6.94
C VAL A 19 11.33 -19.83 -7.58
N THR A 20 12.13 -20.16 -8.60
CA THR A 20 12.89 -19.19 -9.40
C THR A 20 12.17 -18.87 -10.70
N PHE A 21 12.03 -17.58 -10.99
CA PHE A 21 11.42 -17.04 -12.21
C PHE A 21 12.47 -16.30 -13.03
N SER A 22 12.26 -16.21 -14.34
CA SER A 22 13.14 -15.39 -15.20
C SER A 22 12.72 -13.92 -15.12
N GLY A 23 13.69 -13.04 -14.88
CA GLY A 23 13.54 -11.59 -15.00
C GLY A 23 13.77 -11.08 -16.42
N ASP A 24 14.12 -11.96 -17.37
CA ASP A 24 14.45 -11.59 -18.75
C ASP A 24 13.27 -11.64 -19.71
N LYS A 25 12.14 -12.15 -19.23
CA LYS A 25 10.85 -12.19 -19.93
C LYS A 25 9.74 -11.91 -18.92
N LYS A 26 8.56 -11.52 -19.41
CA LYS A 26 7.38 -11.40 -18.55
C LYS A 26 7.16 -12.68 -17.73
N ALA A 27 7.05 -12.52 -16.42
CA ALA A 27 6.82 -13.60 -15.46
C ALA A 27 5.69 -13.23 -14.51
N ILE A 28 4.88 -14.22 -14.15
CA ILE A 28 3.86 -14.10 -13.11
C ILE A 28 4.30 -15.01 -11.98
N LEU A 29 4.58 -14.41 -10.82
CA LEU A 29 5.11 -15.13 -9.67
C LEU A 29 3.96 -15.87 -8.98
N ASN A 30 3.99 -17.18 -9.07
CA ASN A 30 2.89 -18.07 -8.68
C ASN A 30 3.34 -19.32 -7.91
N ARG A 31 4.63 -19.37 -7.57
CA ARG A 31 5.30 -20.45 -6.84
C ARG A 31 6.19 -19.80 -5.80
N TRP A 32 6.03 -20.23 -4.56
CA TRP A 32 6.59 -19.55 -3.40
C TRP A 32 7.05 -20.58 -2.38
N LEU A 33 8.06 -20.22 -1.61
CA LEU A 33 8.23 -20.78 -0.27
C LEU A 33 7.37 -19.93 0.66
N VAL A 34 6.60 -20.57 1.53
CA VAL A 34 5.73 -19.86 2.46
C VAL A 34 5.99 -20.30 3.89
N LYS A 35 5.90 -19.35 4.81
CA LYS A 35 5.86 -19.59 6.25
C LYS A 35 4.96 -18.56 6.92
N ALA A 36 4.61 -18.78 8.17
CA ALA A 36 3.90 -17.80 8.98
C ALA A 36 4.59 -17.62 10.34
N GLU A 37 4.45 -16.42 10.89
CA GLU A 37 4.92 -16.11 12.23
C GLU A 37 3.84 -15.33 12.98
N ILE A 38 3.78 -15.57 14.29
CA ILE A 38 2.97 -14.75 15.19
C ILE A 38 3.87 -13.62 15.69
N VAL A 39 3.49 -12.39 15.36
CA VAL A 39 4.22 -11.19 15.74
C VAL A 39 3.43 -10.41 16.77
N ASP A 40 4.16 -9.84 17.73
CA ASP A 40 3.59 -8.85 18.64
C ASP A 40 3.24 -7.56 17.89
N VAL A 41 2.57 -6.63 18.58
CA VAL A 41 2.03 -5.37 18.05
C VAL A 41 2.78 -4.83 16.83
N LEU A 42 2.13 -4.90 15.66
CA LEU A 42 2.68 -4.38 14.40
C LEU A 42 3.12 -2.92 14.55
N ASN A 43 4.38 -2.62 14.25
CA ASN A 43 4.78 -1.25 14.00
C ASN A 43 4.16 -0.80 12.65
N GLU A 44 3.22 0.12 12.69
CA GLU A 44 2.45 0.51 11.50
C GLU A 44 3.34 1.11 10.38
N ASN A 45 4.60 1.47 10.69
CA ASN A 45 5.57 2.09 9.79
C ASN A 45 6.93 1.37 9.71
N GLY A 46 7.04 0.10 10.09
CA GLY A 46 8.30 -0.63 9.91
C GLY A 46 8.78 -0.53 8.45
N VAL A 47 10.08 -0.34 8.23
CA VAL A 47 10.69 -0.50 6.90
C VAL A 47 11.17 -1.93 6.73
N ASP A 48 11.58 -2.56 7.83
CA ASP A 48 12.04 -3.93 7.88
C ASP A 48 10.86 -4.92 7.98
N PRO A 49 11.01 -6.14 7.44
CA PRO A 49 10.03 -7.22 7.62
C PRO A 49 10.04 -7.71 9.07
N TYR A 50 8.91 -8.23 9.56
CA TYR A 50 8.80 -8.78 10.94
C TYR A 50 9.29 -10.22 11.10
N ILE A 51 9.94 -10.75 10.08
CA ILE A 51 10.32 -12.15 10.00
C ILE A 51 11.53 -12.46 10.88
N SER A 52 11.45 -13.54 11.65
CA SER A 52 12.59 -14.09 12.37
C SER A 52 13.57 -14.80 11.41
N GLU A 53 14.87 -14.76 11.74
CA GLU A 53 15.92 -15.46 10.98
C GLU A 53 15.98 -16.97 11.27
N ASN A 54 14.83 -17.58 11.58
CA ASN A 54 14.68 -18.97 12.00
C ASN A 54 13.77 -19.76 11.05
N GLY A 55 13.91 -21.08 11.07
CA GLY A 55 13.12 -22.00 10.24
C GLY A 55 13.88 -22.41 8.98
N ILE A 56 13.68 -23.66 8.59
CA ILE A 56 14.32 -24.30 7.44
C ILE A 56 13.29 -24.59 6.34
N VAL A 57 13.78 -24.95 5.16
CA VAL A 57 12.91 -25.47 4.09
C VAL A 57 12.60 -26.93 4.42
N ILE A 58 11.32 -27.24 4.55
CA ILE A 58 10.81 -28.59 4.79
C ILE A 58 10.08 -29.13 3.56
N SER A 59 10.25 -30.42 3.33
CA SER A 59 9.51 -31.18 2.33
C SER A 59 8.14 -31.64 2.84
N GLU A 60 7.27 -32.06 1.92
CA GLU A 60 5.94 -32.58 2.28
C GLU A 60 6.04 -33.79 3.23
N ASN A 61 6.99 -34.70 2.99
CA ASN A 61 7.21 -35.88 3.83
C ASN A 61 7.73 -35.53 5.24
N GLU A 62 8.50 -34.46 5.38
CA GLU A 62 8.97 -33.99 6.68
C GLU A 62 7.84 -33.36 7.49
N ALA A 63 6.89 -32.69 6.81
CA ALA A 63 5.74 -32.08 7.45
C ALA A 63 4.81 -33.10 8.14
N ASP A 64 4.72 -34.33 7.65
CA ASP A 64 3.86 -35.38 8.22
C ASP A 64 4.20 -35.74 9.68
N ASN A 65 5.42 -35.46 10.13
CA ASN A 65 5.91 -35.78 11.48
C ASN A 65 5.99 -34.57 12.41
N LEU A 66 5.55 -33.39 11.96
CA LEU A 66 5.65 -32.13 12.69
C LEU A 66 4.28 -31.68 13.20
N SER A 67 4.29 -30.92 14.30
CA SER A 67 3.09 -30.19 14.75
C SER A 67 2.72 -29.08 13.77
N ASP A 68 1.47 -28.60 13.81
CA ASP A 68 1.05 -27.49 12.94
C ASP A 68 1.90 -26.24 13.18
N GLU A 69 2.26 -25.95 14.43
CA GLU A 69 3.10 -24.81 14.78
C GLU A 69 4.51 -24.93 14.16
N GLU A 70 5.08 -26.14 14.15
CA GLU A 70 6.37 -26.41 13.50
C GLU A 70 6.28 -26.32 11.98
N ILE A 71 5.18 -26.82 11.38
CA ILE A 71 4.96 -26.72 9.93
C ILE A 71 4.85 -25.25 9.51
N GLU A 72 4.11 -24.44 10.26
CA GLU A 72 3.87 -23.04 9.91
C GLU A 72 5.09 -22.14 10.13
N SER A 73 5.93 -22.45 11.12
CA SER A 73 7.16 -21.69 11.41
C SER A 73 8.34 -22.02 10.47
N ASN A 74 8.23 -23.10 9.69
CA ASN A 74 9.18 -23.48 8.65
C ASN A 74 8.70 -23.10 7.24
N TRP A 75 9.63 -23.07 6.28
CA TRP A 75 9.33 -22.77 4.89
C TRP A 75 8.87 -24.01 4.14
N ARG A 76 7.73 -23.92 3.47
CA ARG A 76 7.20 -25.00 2.63
C ARG A 76 6.82 -24.50 1.24
N TYR A 77 6.86 -25.38 0.26
CA TYR A 77 6.51 -25.03 -1.11
C TYR A 77 5.00 -24.79 -1.25
N TYR A 78 4.66 -23.70 -1.96
CA TYR A 78 3.31 -23.33 -2.35
C TYR A 78 3.27 -23.02 -3.84
N ILE A 79 2.22 -23.50 -4.51
CA ILE A 79 1.87 -23.11 -5.87
C ILE A 79 0.41 -22.66 -5.90
N SER A 80 0.13 -21.62 -6.66
CA SER A 80 -1.23 -21.11 -6.93
C SER A 80 -2.20 -22.25 -7.29
N ASP A 81 -3.26 -22.42 -6.51
CA ASP A 81 -4.22 -23.54 -6.50
C ASP A 81 -5.50 -23.30 -7.34
N HIS A 82 -5.61 -22.16 -8.04
CA HIS A 82 -6.89 -21.73 -8.63
C HIS A 82 -7.23 -22.44 -9.97
N GLU A 83 -7.99 -23.53 -9.91
CA GLU A 83 -8.33 -24.43 -11.03
C GLU A 83 -9.08 -23.77 -12.21
N ARG A 84 -9.85 -22.69 -11.97
CA ARG A 84 -10.76 -22.12 -12.98
C ARG A 84 -10.30 -20.84 -13.65
N SER A 85 -9.17 -20.26 -13.24
CA SER A 85 -8.66 -19.02 -13.81
C SER A 85 -7.19 -18.89 -13.47
N PHE A 86 -6.36 -19.25 -14.44
CA PHE A 86 -4.95 -18.93 -14.63
C PHE A 86 -4.06 -18.84 -13.38
N TYR A 87 -2.97 -19.61 -13.37
CA TYR A 87 -1.80 -19.58 -12.46
C TYR A 87 -1.24 -18.17 -12.10
N HIS A 88 -2.06 -17.30 -11.54
CA HIS A 88 -1.86 -15.86 -11.39
C HIS A 88 -2.35 -15.36 -10.02
N TYR A 89 -3.23 -16.09 -9.35
CA TYR A 89 -3.83 -15.70 -8.08
C TYR A 89 -3.18 -16.47 -6.93
N ASN A 90 -2.43 -15.75 -6.11
CA ASN A 90 -1.78 -16.32 -4.93
C ASN A 90 -2.67 -16.11 -3.69
N SER A 91 -3.01 -17.21 -3.02
CA SER A 91 -3.72 -17.26 -1.74
C SER A 91 -3.03 -18.21 -0.75
N PRO A 92 -1.75 -17.97 -0.41
CA PRO A 92 -0.97 -18.84 0.49
C PRO A 92 -1.59 -18.96 1.88
N GLU A 93 -2.40 -17.97 2.31
CA GLU A 93 -3.10 -17.96 3.60
C GLU A 93 -3.98 -19.20 3.81
N LYS A 94 -4.46 -19.83 2.73
CA LYS A 94 -5.27 -21.06 2.80
C LYS A 94 -4.50 -22.24 3.39
N LEU A 95 -3.17 -22.23 3.34
CA LEU A 95 -2.33 -23.29 3.91
C LEU A 95 -2.20 -23.19 5.43
N PHE A 96 -2.57 -22.06 6.02
CA PHE A 96 -2.31 -21.77 7.43
C PHE A 96 -3.60 -21.83 8.25
N LYS A 97 -3.51 -22.38 9.46
CA LYS A 97 -4.60 -22.38 10.42
C LYS A 97 -4.82 -20.95 10.92
N ASN A 98 -6.09 -20.54 11.03
CA ASN A 98 -6.42 -19.23 11.57
C ASN A 98 -6.41 -19.26 13.11
N ALA A 99 -5.23 -19.50 13.69
CA ALA A 99 -4.98 -19.39 15.12
C ALA A 99 -4.63 -17.93 15.44
N CYS A 100 -5.49 -17.25 16.19
CA CYS A 100 -5.29 -15.88 16.62
C CYS A 100 -5.25 -15.84 18.15
N GLU A 101 -4.12 -15.39 18.71
CA GLU A 101 -4.05 -15.02 20.12
C GLU A 101 -4.47 -13.55 20.28
N LYS A 102 -5.16 -13.24 21.38
CA LYS A 102 -5.61 -11.87 21.65
C LYS A 102 -4.40 -10.93 21.75
N GLY A 103 -4.35 -9.93 20.87
CA GLY A 103 -3.28 -8.92 20.86
C GLY A 103 -2.06 -9.27 20.01
N LYS A 104 -2.05 -10.43 19.34
CA LYS A 104 -1.00 -10.81 18.39
C LYS A 104 -1.54 -10.88 16.97
N GLU A 105 -0.66 -10.70 16.00
CA GLU A 105 -0.97 -10.77 14.58
C GLU A 105 -0.25 -11.96 13.95
N LYS A 106 -0.93 -12.73 13.11
CA LYS A 106 -0.28 -13.77 12.31
C LYS A 106 0.09 -13.22 10.93
N MET A 107 1.38 -13.17 10.65
CA MET A 107 1.92 -12.72 9.37
C MET A 107 2.29 -13.92 8.51
N VAL A 108 1.90 -13.88 7.24
CA VAL A 108 2.28 -14.86 6.22
C VAL A 108 3.35 -14.24 5.34
N TYR A 109 4.40 -15.01 5.12
CA TYR A 109 5.55 -14.66 4.30
C TYR A 109 5.59 -15.54 3.07
N CYS A 110 5.84 -14.93 1.91
CA CYS A 110 6.05 -15.62 0.65
C CYS A 110 7.41 -15.19 0.09
N LEU A 111 8.27 -16.17 -0.16
CA LEU A 111 9.61 -15.97 -0.67
C LEU A 111 9.77 -16.66 -2.01
N CYS A 112 10.29 -15.94 -3.00
CA CYS A 112 10.71 -16.53 -4.26
C CYS A 112 11.96 -15.83 -4.78
N ASN A 113 12.46 -16.27 -5.93
CA ASN A 113 13.63 -15.71 -6.57
C ASN A 113 13.32 -15.28 -8.01
N ILE A 114 13.90 -14.16 -8.44
CA ILE A 114 13.94 -13.74 -9.85
C ILE A 114 15.39 -13.81 -10.31
N PHE A 115 15.68 -14.76 -11.20
CA PHE A 115 16.98 -14.83 -11.84
C PHE A 115 17.03 -13.92 -13.07
N SER A 116 18.06 -13.10 -13.18
CA SER A 116 18.31 -12.30 -14.38
C SER A 116 19.71 -12.54 -14.94
N ASN A 117 19.81 -12.63 -16.27
CA ASN A 117 21.09 -12.84 -16.94
C ASN A 117 22.04 -11.63 -16.85
N ASP A 118 21.47 -10.42 -16.72
CA ASP A 118 22.18 -9.15 -16.66
C ASP A 118 21.46 -8.17 -15.74
N ASP A 119 22.15 -7.11 -15.30
CA ASP A 119 21.51 -5.99 -14.61
C ASP A 119 20.45 -5.35 -15.52
N LYS A 120 19.20 -5.25 -15.07
CA LYS A 120 18.13 -4.65 -15.89
C LYS A 120 16.97 -4.06 -15.09
N GLU A 121 16.30 -3.11 -15.73
CA GLU A 121 15.06 -2.54 -15.21
C GLU A 121 13.87 -3.45 -15.51
N VAL A 122 13.02 -3.65 -14.52
CA VAL A 122 11.74 -4.35 -14.65
C VAL A 122 10.61 -3.49 -14.12
N LEU A 123 9.46 -3.55 -14.77
CA LEU A 123 8.20 -3.08 -14.22
C LEU A 123 7.60 -4.20 -13.38
N VAL A 124 7.41 -3.92 -12.10
CA VAL A 124 6.69 -4.78 -11.17
C VAL A 124 5.28 -4.25 -11.01
N HIS A 125 4.30 -5.13 -11.21
CA HIS A 125 2.89 -4.84 -10.99
C HIS A 125 2.30 -5.82 -9.99
N ILE A 126 1.71 -5.28 -8.93
CA ILE A 126 1.05 -6.03 -7.88
C ILE A 126 -0.40 -5.59 -7.82
N SER A 127 -1.32 -6.55 -7.84
CA SER A 127 -2.75 -6.28 -7.69
C SER A 127 -3.37 -7.23 -6.70
N THR A 128 -4.21 -6.71 -5.82
CA THR A 128 -5.02 -7.49 -4.89
C THR A 128 -6.49 -7.45 -5.32
N ASN A 129 -7.23 -8.53 -5.10
CA ASN A 129 -8.66 -8.59 -5.48
C ASN A 129 -9.49 -7.49 -4.82
N LEU A 130 -9.33 -7.41 -3.50
CA LEU A 130 -9.81 -6.37 -2.64
C LEU A 130 -8.60 -5.64 -2.11
N PRO A 131 -8.70 -4.35 -1.77
CA PRO A 131 -7.60 -3.68 -1.11
C PRO A 131 -7.21 -4.55 0.13
N SER A 132 -5.92 -4.85 0.30
CA SER A 132 -5.43 -5.60 1.46
C SER A 132 -4.01 -5.14 1.82
N PRO A 133 -3.62 -5.12 3.11
CA PRO A 133 -2.26 -4.82 3.51
C PRO A 133 -1.29 -5.83 2.89
N ILE A 134 -0.32 -5.32 2.12
CA ILE A 134 0.75 -6.10 1.52
C ILE A 134 2.03 -5.27 1.60
N ARG A 135 3.11 -5.90 2.05
CA ARG A 135 4.45 -5.32 2.04
C ARG A 135 5.35 -6.19 1.18
N VAL A 136 6.17 -5.56 0.36
CA VAL A 136 7.03 -6.26 -0.61
C VAL A 136 8.43 -5.71 -0.54
N TRP A 137 9.40 -6.62 -0.45
CA TRP A 137 10.82 -6.33 -0.58
C TRP A 137 11.41 -7.06 -1.76
N ILE A 138 12.33 -6.41 -2.46
CA ILE A 138 13.20 -7.03 -3.46
C ILE A 138 14.63 -6.74 -3.06
N ASN A 139 15.44 -7.78 -2.86
CA ASN A 139 16.81 -7.69 -2.34
C ASN A 139 16.92 -6.88 -1.03
N GLY A 140 15.93 -7.04 -0.14
CA GLY A 140 15.87 -6.34 1.15
C GLY A 140 15.40 -4.89 1.07
N GLU A 141 15.13 -4.37 -0.12
CA GLU A 141 14.62 -3.01 -0.30
C GLU A 141 13.09 -2.99 -0.32
N LEU A 142 12.47 -2.20 0.56
CA LEU A 142 11.02 -2.05 0.60
C LEU A 142 10.52 -1.33 -0.65
N CYS A 143 9.68 -2.01 -1.44
CA CYS A 143 9.14 -1.50 -2.70
C CYS A 143 7.66 -1.15 -2.62
N VAL A 144 6.89 -1.89 -1.81
CA VAL A 144 5.46 -1.65 -1.58
C VAL A 144 5.21 -1.74 -0.09
N SER A 145 4.43 -0.81 0.44
CA SER A 145 3.99 -0.84 1.83
C SER A 145 2.50 -0.56 1.92
N GLY A 146 1.79 -1.45 2.58
CA GLY A 146 0.41 -1.29 3.01
C GLY A 146 0.29 -1.79 4.45
N ASN A 147 -0.52 -1.11 5.24
CA ASN A 147 -0.80 -1.46 6.63
C ASN A 147 -2.32 -1.63 6.82
N PRO A 148 -2.80 -2.24 7.91
CA PRO A 148 -4.23 -2.43 8.15
C PRO A 148 -5.08 -1.15 8.14
N ASN A 149 -4.46 0.02 8.29
CA ASN A 149 -5.13 1.32 8.36
C ASN A 149 -4.99 2.15 7.07
N TYR A 150 -4.19 1.71 6.10
CA TYR A 150 -3.94 2.36 4.82
C TYR A 150 -3.35 1.39 3.79
N PHE A 151 -4.06 1.14 2.69
CA PHE A 151 -3.61 0.21 1.66
C PHE A 151 -4.24 0.49 0.29
N ALA A 152 -3.51 0.10 -0.76
CA ALA A 152 -3.90 0.25 -2.16
C ALA A 152 -4.31 -1.09 -2.78
N LYS A 153 -5.20 -1.06 -3.79
CA LYS A 153 -5.57 -2.25 -4.56
C LYS A 153 -4.47 -2.67 -5.55
N ASN A 154 -3.86 -1.69 -6.20
CA ASN A 154 -2.85 -1.90 -7.22
C ASN A 154 -1.58 -1.13 -6.85
N SER A 155 -0.42 -1.63 -7.26
CA SER A 155 0.86 -0.98 -7.11
C SER A 155 1.73 -1.32 -8.33
N ALA A 156 2.32 -0.29 -8.93
CA ALA A 156 3.22 -0.43 -10.06
C ALA A 156 4.48 0.41 -9.82
N PHE A 157 5.65 -0.21 -9.96
CA PHE A 157 6.95 0.44 -9.74
C PHE A 157 8.04 -0.20 -10.61
N ILE A 158 9.11 0.56 -10.86
CA ILE A 158 10.30 0.12 -11.58
C ILE A 158 11.37 -0.27 -10.57
N PHE A 159 11.94 -1.47 -10.75
CA PHE A 159 13.05 -1.97 -9.95
C PHE A 159 14.21 -2.34 -10.87
N LYS A 160 15.46 -2.21 -10.39
CA LYS A 160 16.64 -2.72 -11.10
C LYS A 160 17.03 -4.05 -10.49
N LEU A 161 16.82 -5.13 -11.24
CA LEU A 161 17.33 -6.44 -10.89
C LEU A 161 18.85 -6.45 -11.07
N ASN A 162 19.54 -7.10 -10.15
CA ASN A 162 20.95 -7.45 -10.28
C ASN A 162 21.09 -8.67 -11.20
N LYS A 163 22.21 -8.77 -11.89
CA LYS A 163 22.64 -10.03 -12.52
C LYS A 163 22.68 -11.15 -11.46
N GLY A 164 22.09 -12.30 -11.80
CA GLY A 164 21.96 -13.44 -10.90
C GLY A 164 20.64 -13.44 -10.14
N ASN A 165 20.69 -13.83 -8.87
CA ASN A 165 19.51 -14.04 -8.02
C ASN A 165 19.01 -12.73 -7.42
N ASN A 166 17.69 -12.56 -7.39
CA ASN A 166 17.01 -11.46 -6.75
C ASN A 166 15.88 -11.99 -5.87
N ALA A 167 16.08 -11.93 -4.56
CA ALA A 167 15.11 -12.42 -3.59
C ALA A 167 13.90 -11.49 -3.53
N VAL A 168 12.70 -12.05 -3.58
CA VAL A 168 11.44 -11.33 -3.42
C VAL A 168 10.73 -11.86 -2.18
N LEU A 169 10.52 -10.98 -1.20
CA LEU A 169 9.74 -11.27 -0.02
C LEU A 169 8.41 -10.51 -0.09
N VAL A 170 7.31 -11.22 0.11
CA VAL A 170 5.99 -10.66 0.32
C VAL A 170 5.55 -10.97 1.75
N GLU A 171 5.10 -9.96 2.47
CA GLU A 171 4.54 -10.08 3.81
C GLU A 171 3.07 -9.65 3.77
N ARG A 172 2.20 -10.46 4.38
CA ARG A 172 0.76 -10.21 4.48
C ARG A 172 0.25 -10.56 5.86
N SER A 173 -0.66 -9.76 6.38
CA SER A 173 -1.37 -10.08 7.61
C SER A 173 -2.52 -11.06 7.32
N MET A 174 -2.60 -12.16 8.07
CA MET A 174 -3.78 -13.04 8.05
C MET A 174 -4.98 -12.35 8.69
N PHE A 175 -4.75 -11.53 9.72
CA PHE A 175 -5.77 -10.85 10.48
C PHE A 175 -5.85 -9.37 10.11
N VAL A 176 -6.67 -9.05 9.11
CA VAL A 176 -7.13 -7.66 8.99
C VAL A 176 -8.04 -7.42 10.18
N ARG A 177 -7.65 -6.53 11.10
CA ARG A 177 -8.36 -6.16 12.36
C ARG A 177 -9.87 -5.94 12.22
N ASN A 178 -10.37 -5.81 11.00
CA ASN A 178 -11.78 -5.79 10.64
C ASN A 178 -12.21 -7.12 9.99
N ARG A 179 -12.68 -8.04 10.84
CA ARG A 179 -13.32 -9.31 10.47
C ARG A 179 -14.42 -9.07 9.43
N MET A 180 -14.25 -9.48 8.18
CA MET A 180 -15.36 -9.97 7.34
C MET A 180 -14.99 -10.48 5.94
N LEU A 181 -13.79 -10.19 5.41
CA LEU A 181 -13.41 -10.76 4.11
C LEU A 181 -12.91 -12.18 4.29
N SER A 182 -13.70 -13.15 3.81
CA SER A 182 -13.34 -14.57 3.74
C SER A 182 -11.92 -14.74 3.19
N ILE A 183 -11.11 -15.60 3.81
CA ILE A 183 -9.77 -15.93 3.33
C ILE A 183 -9.82 -16.37 1.85
N ALA A 184 -10.93 -16.99 1.43
CA ALA A 184 -11.14 -17.44 0.06
C ALA A 184 -11.19 -16.30 -0.99
N THR A 185 -11.41 -15.04 -0.59
CA THR A 185 -11.45 -13.89 -1.53
C THR A 185 -10.17 -13.06 -1.53
N ARG A 186 -9.19 -13.42 -0.69
CA ARG A 186 -7.92 -12.71 -0.55
C ARG A 186 -6.85 -13.33 -1.43
N PHE A 187 -6.71 -12.81 -2.64
CA PHE A 187 -5.59 -13.15 -3.51
C PHE A 187 -4.84 -11.92 -3.98
N PHE A 188 -3.57 -12.12 -4.30
CA PHE A 188 -2.75 -11.15 -4.99
C PHE A 188 -2.12 -11.75 -6.25
N THR A 189 -1.86 -10.89 -7.23
CA THR A 189 -1.10 -11.21 -8.43
C THR A 189 0.17 -10.38 -8.42
N PHE A 190 1.29 -11.00 -8.74
CA PHE A 190 2.59 -10.36 -8.83
C PHE A 190 3.15 -10.64 -10.21
N VAL A 191 3.31 -9.58 -11.01
CA VAL A 191 3.81 -9.65 -12.38
C VAL A 191 5.10 -8.85 -12.48
N VAL A 192 6.09 -9.45 -13.12
CA VAL A 192 7.37 -8.82 -13.45
C VAL A 192 7.49 -8.79 -14.97
N THR A 193 7.77 -7.63 -15.54
CA THR A 193 7.95 -7.45 -16.98
C THR A 193 9.25 -6.68 -17.23
N PRO A 194 10.18 -7.16 -18.08
CA PRO A 194 11.33 -6.37 -18.51
C PRO A 194 10.88 -4.99 -18.99
N PHE A 195 11.49 -3.92 -18.49
CA PHE A 195 10.99 -2.58 -18.76
C PHE A 195 11.09 -2.22 -20.25
N ASP A 196 12.16 -2.67 -20.92
CA ASP A 196 12.34 -2.51 -22.37
C ASP A 196 11.25 -3.23 -23.18
N GLU A 197 10.82 -4.43 -22.75
CA GLU A 197 9.70 -5.15 -23.36
C GLU A 197 8.40 -4.36 -23.17
N PHE A 198 8.17 -3.83 -21.96
CA PHE A 198 6.98 -3.05 -21.62
C PHE A 198 6.83 -1.78 -22.48
N ILE A 199 7.90 -1.00 -22.65
CA ILE A 199 7.89 0.24 -23.42
C ILE A 199 7.90 0.00 -24.95
N SER A 200 8.48 -1.11 -25.40
CA SER A 200 8.55 -1.44 -26.84
C SER A 200 7.26 -2.04 -27.37
N ASN A 201 6.44 -2.64 -26.49
CA ASN A 201 5.17 -3.26 -26.83
C ASN A 201 4.19 -2.28 -27.51
N LYS A 202 3.75 -2.63 -28.73
CA LYS A 202 2.87 -1.78 -29.56
C LYS A 202 1.53 -1.45 -28.91
N THR A 203 0.96 -2.36 -28.11
CA THR A 203 -0.30 -2.12 -27.40
C THR A 203 -0.11 -1.12 -26.28
N ASN A 204 0.96 -1.26 -25.50
CA ASN A 204 1.27 -0.34 -24.39
C ASN A 204 1.61 1.06 -24.90
N LYS A 205 2.35 1.17 -26.02
CA LYS A 205 2.68 2.46 -26.64
C LYS A 205 1.47 3.35 -26.96
N ARG A 206 0.28 2.78 -27.12
CA ARG A 206 -0.96 3.55 -27.34
C ARG A 206 -1.41 4.31 -26.09
N PHE A 207 -0.99 3.87 -24.91
CA PHE A 207 -1.40 4.40 -23.60
C PHE A 207 -0.24 4.99 -22.79
N LEU A 208 1.01 4.70 -23.19
CA LEU A 208 2.22 5.25 -22.57
C LEU A 208 2.57 6.60 -23.20
N ASP A 209 2.04 7.68 -22.64
CA ASP A 209 2.52 9.02 -22.94
C ASP A 209 3.77 9.39 -22.10
N ARG A 210 4.38 10.54 -22.42
CA ARG A 210 5.55 11.05 -21.69
C ARG A 210 5.25 11.32 -20.21
N ASN A 211 4.02 11.69 -19.87
CA ASN A 211 3.64 12.01 -18.50
C ASN A 211 3.57 10.77 -17.62
N VAL A 212 3.00 9.67 -18.14
CA VAL A 212 2.93 8.37 -17.48
C VAL A 212 4.32 7.80 -17.29
N LEU A 213 5.18 7.84 -18.31
CA LEU A 213 6.56 7.38 -18.20
C LEU A 213 7.38 8.19 -17.18
N ASN A 214 7.24 9.52 -17.21
CA ASN A 214 7.88 10.38 -16.21
C ASN A 214 7.35 10.10 -14.80
N TYR A 215 6.05 9.83 -14.66
CA TYR A 215 5.46 9.47 -13.36
C TYR A 215 5.99 8.13 -12.84
N LEU A 216 6.17 7.13 -13.69
CA LEU A 216 6.77 5.86 -13.28
C LEU A 216 8.24 6.01 -12.87
N LYS A 217 9.00 6.87 -13.56
CA LYS A 217 10.44 7.08 -13.27
C LYS A 217 10.70 8.00 -12.07
N PHE A 218 9.92 9.05 -11.92
CA PHE A 218 10.21 10.14 -10.98
C PHE A 218 9.09 10.39 -9.96
N GLY A 219 7.99 9.64 -10.04
CA GLY A 219 6.91 9.72 -9.08
C GLY A 219 7.26 9.04 -7.76
N TYR A 220 6.44 9.35 -6.76
CA TYR A 220 6.50 8.76 -5.42
C TYR A 220 5.13 8.20 -5.05
N ALA A 221 5.08 7.40 -4.01
CA ALA A 221 3.89 7.02 -3.27
C ALA A 221 4.08 7.43 -1.82
N ILE A 222 3.08 8.09 -1.23
CA ILE A 222 3.08 8.46 0.18
C ILE A 222 2.19 7.47 0.90
N ILE A 223 2.74 6.77 1.91
CA ILE A 223 2.05 5.74 2.67
C ILE A 223 1.91 6.20 4.13
N PRO A 224 0.77 6.79 4.52
CA PRO A 224 0.50 7.12 5.92
C PRO A 224 0.41 5.88 6.81
N SER A 225 0.76 6.05 8.09
CA SER A 225 0.59 4.99 9.09
C SER A 225 -0.88 4.64 9.31
N LYS A 226 -1.75 5.65 9.22
CA LYS A 226 -3.20 5.53 9.30
C LYS A 226 -3.89 6.70 8.61
N ALA A 227 -5.17 6.52 8.30
CA ALA A 227 -6.01 7.55 7.71
C ALA A 227 -6.51 8.59 8.73
N PHE A 228 -6.58 8.25 10.02
CA PHE A 228 -7.12 9.10 11.09
C PHE A 228 -6.14 9.22 12.26
N TYR A 229 -5.79 10.46 12.59
CA TYR A 229 -4.93 10.81 13.72
C TYR A 229 -5.73 11.56 14.77
N GLN A 230 -5.51 11.25 16.04
CA GLN A 230 -6.08 11.95 17.18
C GLN A 230 -5.25 13.21 17.51
N PRO A 231 -5.84 14.19 18.22
CA PRO A 231 -5.09 15.33 18.75
C PRO A 231 -3.88 14.87 19.59
N GLY A 232 -2.74 15.53 19.41
CA GLY A 232 -1.46 15.19 20.07
C GLY A 232 -0.66 14.07 19.39
N GLU A 233 -1.23 13.34 18.43
CA GLU A 233 -0.47 12.32 17.69
C GLU A 233 0.44 12.93 16.62
N LYS A 234 1.59 12.28 16.38
CA LYS A 234 2.46 12.62 15.25
C LYS A 234 1.95 12.00 13.96
N VAL A 235 1.80 12.82 12.93
CA VAL A 235 1.43 12.34 11.59
C VAL A 235 2.63 11.63 10.98
N SER A 236 2.53 10.31 10.82
CA SER A 236 3.65 9.47 10.40
C SER A 236 3.38 8.81 9.06
N PHE A 237 4.38 8.78 8.18
CA PHE A 237 4.26 8.22 6.83
C PHE A 237 5.61 7.78 6.28
N ILE A 238 5.59 6.95 5.23
CA ILE A 238 6.76 6.55 4.44
C ILE A 238 6.59 7.11 3.03
N ILE A 239 7.68 7.55 2.42
CA ILE A 239 7.71 7.90 0.99
C ILE A 239 8.44 6.78 0.25
N LEU A 240 7.75 6.14 -0.69
CA LEU A 240 8.31 5.11 -1.56
C LEU A 240 8.49 5.69 -2.97
N PRO A 241 9.67 5.54 -3.60
CA PRO A 241 9.82 5.93 -4.99
C PRO A 241 9.10 4.94 -5.91
N LYS A 242 8.46 5.43 -6.98
CA LYS A 242 7.94 4.56 -8.05
C LYS A 242 9.05 3.95 -8.90
N SER A 243 10.28 4.44 -8.76
CA SER A 243 11.45 3.83 -9.36
C SER A 243 12.65 3.87 -8.43
N MET A 244 13.10 2.70 -7.98
CA MET A 244 14.28 2.59 -7.11
C MET A 244 15.56 3.13 -7.79
N PRO A 245 15.84 2.83 -9.07
CA PRO A 245 17.06 3.30 -9.74
C PRO A 245 17.19 4.82 -9.84
N TYR A 246 16.09 5.55 -10.00
CA TYR A 246 16.13 7.00 -10.26
C TYR A 246 15.94 7.84 -8.99
N SER A 247 15.26 7.31 -7.96
CA SER A 247 14.69 8.15 -6.89
C SER A 247 15.04 7.70 -5.47
N LYS A 248 15.81 6.61 -5.28
CA LYS A 248 16.13 6.06 -3.94
C LYS A 248 16.98 6.97 -3.05
N ASN A 249 17.91 7.74 -3.62
CA ASN A 249 18.86 8.55 -2.83
C ASN A 249 18.61 10.06 -2.99
N VAL A 250 17.40 10.45 -3.39
CA VAL A 250 17.04 11.85 -3.64
C VAL A 250 16.16 12.34 -2.49
N PRO A 251 16.60 13.36 -1.71
CA PRO A 251 15.75 13.97 -0.72
C PRO A 251 14.49 14.57 -1.36
N VAL A 252 13.36 14.37 -0.70
CA VAL A 252 12.04 14.82 -1.16
C VAL A 252 11.58 15.93 -0.24
N LYS A 253 11.15 17.06 -0.82
CA LYS A 253 10.54 18.13 -0.04
C LYS A 253 9.11 17.72 0.28
N VAL A 254 8.78 17.66 1.56
CA VAL A 254 7.44 17.34 2.03
C VAL A 254 6.82 18.55 2.69
N THR A 255 5.61 18.90 2.27
CA THR A 255 4.83 19.98 2.86
C THR A 255 3.52 19.41 3.39
N VAL A 256 3.22 19.66 4.66
CA VAL A 256 1.92 19.32 5.25
C VAL A 256 1.07 20.58 5.31
N LYS A 257 -0.14 20.53 4.73
CA LYS A 257 -1.08 21.66 4.70
C LYS A 257 -2.43 21.27 5.28
N THR A 258 -3.12 22.20 5.91
CA THR A 258 -4.53 22.04 6.26
C THR A 258 -5.41 22.20 5.01
N ALA A 259 -6.68 21.79 5.10
CA ALA A 259 -7.67 22.02 4.05
C ALA A 259 -7.84 23.51 3.66
N LEU A 260 -7.47 24.45 4.55
CA LEU A 260 -7.50 25.89 4.29
C LEU A 260 -6.24 26.40 3.57
N GLY A 261 -5.30 25.51 3.23
CA GLY A 261 -4.04 25.85 2.57
C GLY A 261 -2.95 26.38 3.51
N ARG A 262 -3.22 26.47 4.82
CA ARG A 262 -2.21 26.85 5.84
C ARG A 262 -1.16 25.74 5.91
N THR A 263 0.11 26.13 5.79
CA THR A 263 1.24 25.21 5.98
C THR A 263 1.39 24.89 7.45
N VAL A 264 1.32 23.61 7.79
CA VAL A 264 1.58 23.07 9.13
C VAL A 264 3.07 22.84 9.31
N SER A 265 3.70 22.20 8.32
CA SER A 265 5.13 21.91 8.34
C SER A 265 5.70 21.79 6.94
N THR A 266 7.01 22.02 6.82
CA THR A 266 7.80 21.73 5.61
C THR A 266 9.13 21.11 6.03
N ILE A 267 9.44 19.95 5.48
CA ILE A 267 10.64 19.17 5.82
C ILE A 267 11.27 18.60 4.55
N PHE A 268 12.56 18.28 4.61
CA PHE A 268 13.21 17.42 3.61
C PHE A 268 13.31 16.02 4.19
N ALA A 269 12.67 15.07 3.53
CA ALA A 269 12.61 13.68 3.95
C ALA A 269 13.44 12.79 3.02
N GLU A 270 14.10 11.79 3.60
CA GLU A 270 14.65 10.68 2.84
C GLU A 270 13.53 9.68 2.51
N VAL A 271 13.58 9.12 1.31
CA VAL A 271 12.67 8.02 0.92
C VAL A 271 13.06 6.73 1.66
N LEU A 272 12.13 5.77 1.73
CA LEU A 272 12.31 4.49 2.41
C LEU A 272 12.58 4.62 3.93
N LYS A 273 12.27 5.78 4.53
CA LYS A 273 12.34 6.01 5.98
C LYS A 273 11.02 6.51 6.51
N VAL A 274 10.78 6.24 7.79
CA VAL A 274 9.63 6.78 8.51
C VAL A 274 9.85 8.27 8.73
N VAL A 275 8.86 9.05 8.31
CA VAL A 275 8.80 10.49 8.50
C VAL A 275 7.69 10.76 9.51
N SER A 276 7.98 11.52 10.55
CA SER A 276 7.00 11.92 11.56
C SER A 276 6.94 13.44 11.65
N VAL A 277 5.74 13.99 11.49
CA VAL A 277 5.46 15.42 11.55
C VAL A 277 4.63 15.71 12.78
N GLU A 278 5.11 16.62 13.62
CA GLU A 278 4.34 17.16 14.72
C GLU A 278 3.33 18.18 14.19
N THR A 279 2.13 18.14 14.75
CA THR A 279 1.02 19.03 14.43
C THR A 279 0.61 19.75 15.71
N ASP A 280 0.33 21.05 15.61
CA ASP A 280 -0.16 21.81 16.74
C ASP A 280 -1.65 21.50 17.06
N ASP A 281 -2.08 21.80 18.29
CA ASP A 281 -3.44 21.54 18.77
C ASP A 281 -4.53 22.33 18.03
N SER A 282 -4.15 23.35 17.25
CA SER A 282 -5.09 24.15 16.45
C SER A 282 -5.44 23.47 15.12
N VAL A 283 -4.64 22.51 14.65
CA VAL A 283 -4.92 21.75 13.44
C VAL A 283 -6.06 20.76 13.72
N ARG A 284 -7.12 20.84 12.91
CA ARG A 284 -8.24 19.89 12.92
C ARG A 284 -8.79 19.69 11.51
N GLY A 285 -9.37 18.54 11.26
CA GLY A 285 -9.95 18.17 9.97
C GLY A 285 -8.92 17.56 9.02
N VAL A 286 -9.14 17.73 7.72
CA VAL A 286 -8.27 17.12 6.71
C VAL A 286 -6.98 17.91 6.53
N ILE A 287 -5.88 17.16 6.48
CA ILE A 287 -4.55 17.64 6.14
C ILE A 287 -4.04 16.89 4.90
N SER A 288 -3.34 17.61 4.05
CA SER A 288 -2.70 17.10 2.84
C SER A 288 -1.19 16.99 3.08
N ILE A 289 -0.64 15.80 2.84
CA ILE A 289 0.80 15.53 2.82
C ILE A 289 1.20 15.58 1.34
N ILE A 290 2.08 16.53 1.01
CA ILE A 290 2.48 16.84 -0.36
C ILE A 290 3.97 16.55 -0.51
N ALA A 291 4.33 15.61 -1.38
CA ALA A 291 5.71 15.27 -1.70
C ALA A 291 6.11 15.85 -3.07
N GLU A 292 7.22 16.60 -3.08
CA GLU A 292 7.78 17.24 -4.26
C GLU A 292 9.22 16.73 -4.50
N GLY A 293 9.46 16.14 -5.67
CA GLY A 293 10.79 15.68 -6.07
C GLY A 293 11.74 16.85 -6.38
N ASN A 294 13.03 16.67 -6.11
CA ASN A 294 14.04 17.71 -6.30
C ASN A 294 14.51 17.88 -7.76
N ALA A 295 14.26 16.90 -8.66
CA ALA A 295 14.87 16.85 -9.99
C ALA A 295 13.83 16.89 -11.13
N GLY A 296 13.66 18.07 -11.76
CA GLY A 296 13.05 18.24 -13.10
C GLY A 296 11.57 17.88 -13.29
N TYR A 297 10.99 17.06 -12.43
CA TYR A 297 9.62 16.61 -12.46
C TYR A 297 8.79 17.38 -11.44
N LYS A 298 7.97 18.32 -11.92
CA LYS A 298 7.17 19.24 -11.09
C LYS A 298 5.92 18.61 -10.49
N LYS A 299 5.60 17.34 -10.83
CA LYS A 299 4.36 16.73 -10.36
C LYS A 299 4.50 16.38 -8.89
N LYS A 300 3.51 16.80 -8.11
CA LYS A 300 3.44 16.56 -6.68
C LYS A 300 2.62 15.30 -6.43
N GLU A 301 3.09 14.47 -5.52
CA GLU A 301 2.25 13.41 -4.98
C GLU A 301 1.52 13.96 -3.75
N ILE A 302 0.22 13.70 -3.63
CA ILE A 302 -0.60 14.23 -2.56
C ILE A 302 -1.40 13.08 -1.95
N VAL A 303 -1.32 12.95 -0.63
CA VAL A 303 -2.22 12.08 0.14
C VAL A 303 -2.91 12.89 1.23
N ASN A 304 -4.17 12.57 1.49
CA ASN A 304 -4.96 13.24 2.52
C ASN A 304 -5.18 12.30 3.71
N VAL A 305 -5.08 12.85 4.91
CA VAL A 305 -5.42 12.16 6.17
C VAL A 305 -6.27 13.09 7.03
N PHE A 306 -7.00 12.52 7.98
CA PHE A 306 -7.80 13.27 8.94
C PHE A 306 -7.05 13.43 10.26
N TYR A 307 -7.10 14.62 10.84
CA TYR A 307 -6.51 14.95 12.13
C TYR A 307 -7.57 15.52 13.08
N GLY A 308 -7.76 14.90 14.24
CA GLY A 308 -8.75 15.27 15.24
C GLY A 308 -9.81 14.20 15.49
N ASN A 309 -10.86 14.56 16.24
CA ASN A 309 -11.97 13.67 16.54
C ASN A 309 -13.00 13.68 15.40
N PHE A 310 -12.91 12.70 14.50
CA PHE A 310 -13.79 12.63 13.33
C PHE A 310 -15.27 12.53 13.71
N LYS A 311 -15.61 11.72 14.73
CA LYS A 311 -17.00 11.54 15.17
C LYS A 311 -17.60 12.87 15.65
N GLU A 312 -16.83 13.65 16.41
CA GLU A 312 -17.25 14.96 16.87
C GLU A 312 -17.43 15.96 15.72
N GLU A 313 -16.47 16.03 14.79
CA GLU A 313 -16.56 16.91 13.63
C GLU A 313 -17.70 16.52 12.67
N LYS A 314 -17.95 15.22 12.51
CA LYS A 314 -19.12 14.71 11.79
C LYS A 314 -20.43 15.14 12.43
N ASN A 315 -20.54 14.99 13.75
CA ASN A 315 -21.76 15.38 14.47
C ASN A 315 -22.02 16.90 14.35
N LYS A 316 -20.99 17.73 14.49
CA LYS A 316 -21.10 19.18 14.27
C LYS A 316 -21.54 19.52 12.84
N LEU A 317 -21.07 18.77 11.84
CA LEU A 317 -21.50 18.95 10.45
C LEU A 317 -22.98 18.58 10.26
N ILE A 318 -23.43 17.49 10.89
CA ILE A 318 -24.83 17.07 10.87
C ILE A 318 -25.72 18.12 11.54
N GLU A 319 -25.34 18.62 12.72
CA GLU A 319 -26.06 19.68 13.43
C GLU A 319 -26.19 20.94 12.57
N LYS A 320 -25.09 21.41 11.98
CA LYS A 320 -25.11 22.55 11.06
C LYS A 320 -25.97 22.31 9.82
N ALA A 321 -26.00 21.07 9.31
CA ALA A 321 -26.87 20.73 8.20
C ALA A 321 -28.35 20.71 8.60
N MET A 322 -28.68 20.33 9.84
CA MET A 322 -30.05 20.37 10.36
C MET A 322 -30.57 21.81 10.59
N GLU A 323 -29.69 22.75 10.92
CA GLU A 323 -30.04 24.17 11.13
C GLU A 323 -30.35 24.93 9.83
N ARG A 324 -30.04 24.35 8.67
CA ARG A 324 -30.19 24.98 7.36
C ARG A 324 -31.58 24.76 6.77
N GLN A 325 -32.23 25.84 6.35
CA GLN A 325 -33.54 25.79 5.67
C GLN A 325 -33.48 25.15 4.27
N ASP A 326 -32.30 25.08 3.65
CA ASP A 326 -32.08 24.50 2.32
C ASP A 326 -31.52 23.06 2.36
N SER A 327 -31.45 22.46 3.55
CA SER A 327 -30.97 21.10 3.73
C SER A 327 -32.08 20.08 3.51
N ASN A 328 -31.81 19.06 2.68
CA ASN A 328 -32.73 17.95 2.46
C ASN A 328 -32.36 16.77 3.40
N GLU A 329 -33.35 15.99 3.84
CA GLU A 329 -33.18 14.78 4.65
C GLU A 329 -32.15 13.81 4.05
N GLU A 330 -32.07 13.74 2.72
CA GLU A 330 -31.09 12.91 2.01
C GLU A 330 -29.63 13.34 2.27
N MET A 331 -29.37 14.63 2.42
CA MET A 331 -28.05 15.16 2.74
C MET A 331 -27.65 14.81 4.19
N ILE A 332 -28.57 14.99 5.13
CA ILE A 332 -28.39 14.63 6.54
C ILE A 332 -28.18 13.13 6.69
N LYS A 333 -28.96 12.32 5.97
CA LYS A 333 -28.80 10.87 5.89
C LYS A 333 -27.42 10.50 5.34
N THR A 334 -27.01 11.12 4.24
CA THR A 334 -25.67 10.92 3.66
C THR A 334 -24.57 11.24 4.67
N PHE A 335 -24.62 12.37 5.36
CA PHE A 335 -23.63 12.72 6.39
C PHE A 335 -23.64 11.76 7.58
N SER A 336 -24.81 11.27 7.97
CA SER A 336 -24.96 10.29 9.06
C SER A 336 -24.35 8.93 8.69
N GLU A 337 -24.52 8.53 7.43
CA GLU A 337 -23.98 7.30 6.84
C GLU A 337 -22.47 7.37 6.55
N ILE A 338 -21.86 8.55 6.57
CA ILE A 338 -20.40 8.68 6.56
C ILE A 338 -19.86 8.07 7.85
N THR A 339 -19.12 6.99 7.70
CA THR A 339 -18.39 6.31 8.79
C THR A 339 -16.91 6.65 8.71
N ASP A 340 -16.23 6.57 9.86
CA ASP A 340 -14.76 6.54 9.97
C ASP A 340 -14.24 5.43 9.04
N MET A 341 -13.87 5.77 7.80
CA MET A 341 -13.58 4.88 6.66
C MET A 341 -13.44 3.37 6.99
N TYR A 342 -14.57 2.70 7.10
CA TYR A 342 -14.85 1.31 6.72
C TYR A 342 -16.35 1.11 6.97
N ASP A 343 -17.15 1.02 5.91
CA ASP A 343 -18.54 0.59 6.07
C ASP A 343 -18.56 -0.93 6.27
N MET A 344 -18.58 -1.32 7.54
CA MET A 344 -18.64 -2.72 7.99
C MET A 344 -19.84 -3.49 7.44
N ARG A 345 -20.90 -2.81 7.01
CA ARG A 345 -22.13 -3.46 6.51
C ARG A 345 -22.07 -3.76 5.02
N THR A 346 -21.31 -2.99 4.24
CA THR A 346 -21.21 -3.16 2.78
C THR A 346 -19.87 -3.72 2.31
N GLY A 347 -18.86 -3.82 3.18
CA GLY A 347 -17.54 -4.38 2.85
C GLY A 347 -16.75 -3.53 1.84
N LEU A 348 -17.19 -2.29 1.60
CA LEU A 348 -16.57 -1.38 0.66
C LEU A 348 -15.56 -0.49 1.36
N ILE A 349 -14.33 -0.55 0.87
CA ILE A 349 -13.34 0.50 1.08
C ILE A 349 -13.63 1.53 -0.01
N LYS A 350 -14.27 2.65 0.33
CA LYS A 350 -14.46 3.76 -0.62
C LYS A 350 -13.13 4.45 -1.01
N ALA A 351 -12.01 4.02 -0.46
CA ALA A 351 -10.67 4.47 -0.85
C ALA A 351 -10.04 3.53 -1.90
N GLY A 352 -10.48 3.66 -3.15
CA GLY A 352 -9.59 3.34 -4.26
C GLY A 352 -8.48 4.39 -4.26
N SER A 353 -7.27 4.02 -3.85
CA SER A 353 -6.07 4.88 -3.89
C SER A 353 -5.61 5.23 -5.32
N GLU A 354 -6.50 5.14 -6.32
CA GLU A 354 -6.32 5.73 -7.65
C GLU A 354 -7.53 6.55 -8.14
N THR A 355 -8.66 6.62 -7.41
CA THR A 355 -9.80 7.48 -7.77
C THR A 355 -10.66 7.90 -6.58
N MET A 356 -10.05 8.23 -5.44
CA MET A 356 -10.59 9.34 -4.64
C MET A 356 -9.93 10.62 -5.12
N HIS A 357 -10.20 10.93 -6.39
CA HIS A 357 -9.88 12.22 -6.98
C HIS A 357 -10.33 13.32 -6.04
N GLU A 358 -9.53 14.39 -6.00
CA GLU A 358 -9.89 15.70 -5.46
C GLU A 358 -11.39 15.95 -5.63
N TYR A 359 -12.01 15.69 -6.78
CA TYR A 359 -13.45 15.84 -7.02
C TYR A 359 -14.45 15.41 -5.92
N MET A 360 -14.38 14.21 -5.31
CA MET A 360 -15.39 13.83 -4.27
C MET A 360 -15.12 14.49 -2.92
N TYR A 361 -13.86 14.57 -2.53
CA TYR A 361 -13.47 15.37 -1.38
C TYR A 361 -13.71 16.86 -1.65
N HIS A 362 -13.50 17.36 -2.86
CA HIS A 362 -13.66 18.73 -3.30
C HIS A 362 -15.14 19.06 -3.46
N GLN A 363 -16.04 18.11 -3.72
CA GLN A 363 -17.49 18.29 -3.62
C GLN A 363 -17.98 18.26 -2.17
N MET A 364 -17.48 17.33 -1.34
CA MET A 364 -17.76 17.31 0.11
C MET A 364 -17.17 18.54 0.81
N PHE A 365 -15.99 18.99 0.38
CA PHE A 365 -15.27 20.15 0.90
C PHE A 365 -15.75 21.44 0.25
N GLU A 366 -16.22 21.48 -1.01
CA GLU A 366 -16.95 22.64 -1.54
C GLU A 366 -18.28 22.80 -0.84
N ALA A 367 -18.99 21.71 -0.49
CA ALA A 367 -20.16 21.82 0.38
C ALA A 367 -19.79 22.39 1.77
N CYS A 368 -18.61 22.06 2.31
CA CYS A 368 -18.09 22.64 3.55
C CYS A 368 -17.53 24.07 3.39
N LEU A 369 -16.99 24.43 2.21
CA LEU A 369 -16.36 25.70 1.84
C LEU A 369 -17.34 26.67 1.15
N TRP A 370 -18.57 26.25 0.82
CA TRP A 370 -19.65 27.12 0.36
C TRP A 370 -20.00 28.19 1.41
N ASN A 371 -19.51 28.02 2.65
CA ASN A 371 -19.47 29.05 3.68
C ASN A 371 -18.57 30.26 3.33
N LYS A 372 -17.74 30.23 2.27
CA LYS A 372 -16.92 31.37 1.82
C LYS A 372 -17.41 32.04 0.53
N TRP A 373 -18.19 31.38 -0.31
CA TRP A 373 -18.49 31.87 -1.67
C TRP A 373 -19.74 32.77 -1.79
N LYS A 374 -20.66 32.78 -0.82
CA LYS A 374 -21.81 33.71 -0.84
C LYS A 374 -21.46 35.18 -0.57
N HIS A 375 -20.21 35.49 -0.20
CA HIS A 375 -19.79 36.88 0.03
C HIS A 375 -19.00 37.51 -1.13
N ASN A 376 -18.69 36.80 -2.22
CA ASN A 376 -17.84 37.34 -3.31
C ASN A 376 -18.34 37.12 -4.76
N LEU A 377 -19.60 36.73 -4.99
CA LEU A 377 -20.17 36.65 -6.34
C LEU A 377 -21.37 37.58 -6.52
N SER A 378 -21.14 38.88 -6.34
CA SER A 378 -21.97 39.93 -6.95
C SER A 378 -21.51 40.30 -8.37
N GLY A 379 -20.51 39.62 -8.91
CA GLY A 379 -20.14 39.72 -10.30
C GLY A 379 -19.80 38.33 -10.81
N TRP A 380 -20.61 37.83 -11.74
CA TRP A 380 -20.21 37.22 -13.01
C TRP A 380 -21.48 36.61 -13.60
N ARG A 381 -22.06 37.37 -14.53
CA ARG A 381 -23.23 36.99 -15.31
C ARG A 381 -22.84 35.85 -16.24
N TRP A 382 -23.64 34.79 -16.20
CA TRP A 382 -23.70 33.76 -17.22
C TRP A 382 -24.13 34.38 -18.55
N TRP A 383 -23.40 34.08 -19.63
CA TRP A 383 -23.93 34.10 -20.99
C TRP A 383 -23.46 32.83 -21.70
N SER A 384 -24.46 32.08 -22.18
CA SER A 384 -24.52 31.22 -23.38
C SER A 384 -23.30 30.42 -23.81
#